data_AF-A0A1A8Z508-F1
#
_entry.id   AF-A0A1A8Z508-F1
#
_cell.length_a   1.000
_cell.length_b   1.000
_cell.length_c   1.000
_cell.angle_alpha   90.00
_cell.angle_beta   90.00
_cell.angle_gamma   90.00
#
_symmetry.space_group_name_H-M   'P 1'
#
loop_
_entity.id
_entity.type
_entity.pdbx_description
1 polymer ?
#
loop_
_entity_poly.entity_id
_entity_poly.type
_entity_poly.pdbx_seq_one_letter_code
_entity_poly.pdbx_strand_id
1 'polypeptide(L)'
;MHHPDDALTEDELAAIEERAAAATPGPWHVRLLDDDHAANLVAVGTTPDTGRDSRWPKFAAGELVAATLVQFPHRYVDCADERWDENALFIAHAREDIPRLVAEIRRLRSGIGPTDAP
;
A
#
# COMPACT_ATOMS: atom_id res chain seq x y z
N MET A 1 15.15 -22.02 -5.04
CA MET A 1 13.80 -21.45 -5.11
C MET A 1 13.11 -21.80 -3.80
N HIS A 2 12.63 -20.81 -3.05
CA HIS A 2 11.88 -21.04 -1.82
C HIS A 2 10.44 -21.44 -2.21
N HIS A 3 9.88 -22.46 -1.57
CA HIS A 3 8.47 -22.80 -1.78
C HIS A 3 7.61 -21.72 -1.10
N PRO A 4 6.44 -21.33 -1.64
CA PRO A 4 5.54 -20.38 -0.97
C PRO A 4 5.08 -20.82 0.44
N ASP A 5 5.29 -22.09 0.79
CA ASP A 5 4.93 -22.67 2.08
C ASP A 5 6.11 -22.70 3.08
N ASP A 6 7.31 -22.32 2.65
CA ASP A 6 8.47 -22.28 3.54
C ASP A 6 8.33 -21.12 4.54
N ALA A 7 8.68 -21.37 5.80
CA ALA A 7 8.62 -20.35 6.84
C ALA A 7 9.70 -19.28 6.61
N LEU A 8 9.29 -18.00 6.52
CA LEU A 8 10.20 -16.86 6.36
C LEU A 8 11.31 -16.86 7.42
N THR A 9 12.57 -16.71 7.06
CA THR A 9 13.67 -16.54 8.01
C THR A 9 13.58 -15.20 8.76
N GLU A 10 14.33 -15.04 9.86
CA GLU A 10 14.40 -13.74 10.55
C GLU A 10 15.01 -12.66 9.66
N ASP A 11 16.02 -13.02 8.85
CA ASP A 11 16.64 -12.09 7.89
C ASP A 11 15.63 -11.61 6.84
N GLU A 12 14.74 -12.49 6.36
CA GLU A 12 13.66 -12.11 5.43
C GLU A 12 12.62 -11.19 6.09
N LEU A 13 12.22 -11.48 7.34
CA LEU A 13 11.33 -10.62 8.11
C LEU A 13 11.93 -9.23 8.34
N ALA A 14 13.21 -9.18 8.73
CA ALA A 14 13.95 -7.93 8.89
C ALA A 14 14.04 -7.14 7.58
N ALA A 15 14.29 -7.82 6.45
CA ALA A 15 14.33 -7.17 5.15
C ALA A 15 12.96 -6.63 4.70
N ILE A 16 11.85 -7.31 5.06
CA ILE A 16 10.48 -6.80 4.81
C ILE A 16 10.25 -5.53 5.64
N GLU A 17 10.59 -5.55 6.92
CA GLU A 17 10.44 -4.42 7.83
C GLU A 17 11.29 -3.22 7.38
N GLU A 18 12.53 -3.44 6.94
CA GLU A 18 13.40 -2.40 6.40
C GLU A 18 12.78 -1.73 5.16
N ARG A 19 12.26 -2.52 4.20
CA ARG A 19 11.57 -1.97 3.01
C ARG A 19 10.34 -1.16 3.41
N ALA A 20 9.57 -1.63 4.38
CA ALA A 20 8.42 -0.90 4.89
C ALA A 20 8.86 0.41 5.58
N ALA A 21 9.91 0.38 6.41
CA ALA A 21 10.42 1.57 7.09
C ALA A 21 11.01 2.62 6.14
N ALA A 22 11.60 2.20 5.02
CA ALA A 22 12.17 3.08 4.01
C ALA A 22 11.12 3.83 3.16
N ALA A 23 9.90 3.30 3.07
CA ALA A 23 8.80 3.96 2.37
C ALA A 23 8.22 5.15 3.15
N THR A 24 7.46 6.01 2.47
CA THR A 24 6.80 7.18 3.08
C THR A 24 6.03 6.81 4.36
N PRO A 25 6.20 7.53 5.47
CA PRO A 25 5.42 7.31 6.70
C PRO A 25 3.90 7.33 6.43
N GLY A 26 3.17 6.48 7.16
CA GLY A 26 1.71 6.45 7.13
C GLY A 26 1.06 7.43 8.12
N PRO A 27 -0.28 7.45 8.22
CA PRO A 27 -1.22 6.61 7.45
C PRO A 27 -1.28 7.00 5.97
N TRP A 28 -1.66 6.05 5.14
CA TRP A 28 -1.91 6.27 3.72
C TRP A 28 -3.42 6.20 3.46
N HIS A 29 -3.90 7.05 2.55
CA HIS A 29 -5.31 7.20 2.25
C HIS A 29 -5.56 7.08 0.75
N VAL A 30 -6.63 6.38 0.37
CA VAL A 30 -7.14 6.42 -0.99
C VAL A 30 -7.69 7.80 -1.28
N ARG A 31 -7.35 8.32 -2.45
CA ARG A 31 -7.68 9.67 -2.93
C ARG A 31 -8.35 9.55 -4.28
N LEU A 32 -9.62 9.95 -4.33
CA LEU A 32 -10.44 10.00 -5.54
C LEU A 32 -10.52 11.45 -5.99
N LEU A 33 -9.66 11.77 -6.96
CA LEU A 33 -9.52 13.12 -7.51
C LEU A 33 -10.24 13.15 -8.85
N ASP A 34 -11.56 13.14 -8.77
CA ASP A 34 -12.46 13.32 -9.92
C ASP A 34 -12.54 14.81 -10.31
N ASP A 35 -13.04 15.09 -11.51
CA ASP A 35 -13.48 16.43 -11.89
C ASP A 35 -14.85 16.38 -12.60
N ASP A 36 -15.44 17.55 -12.87
CA ASP A 36 -16.73 17.69 -13.55
C ASP A 36 -16.78 17.06 -14.95
N HIS A 37 -15.63 16.66 -15.51
CA HIS A 37 -15.50 16.09 -16.86
C HIS A 37 -15.21 14.58 -16.83
N ALA A 38 -15.38 13.91 -15.68
CA ALA A 38 -15.10 12.49 -15.47
C ALA A 38 -13.63 12.09 -15.76
N ALA A 39 -12.70 13.04 -15.68
CA ALA A 39 -11.28 12.76 -15.74
C ALA A 39 -10.78 12.36 -14.35
N ASN A 40 -10.80 11.05 -14.07
CA ASN A 40 -10.55 10.53 -12.73
C ASN A 40 -9.06 10.24 -12.51
N LEU A 41 -8.57 10.62 -11.33
CA LEU A 41 -7.31 10.18 -10.75
C LEU A 41 -7.61 9.38 -9.48
N VAL A 42 -7.18 8.11 -9.47
CA VAL A 42 -7.21 7.27 -8.27
C VAL A 42 -5.79 7.15 -7.76
N ALA A 43 -5.56 7.63 -6.55
CA ALA A 43 -4.24 7.73 -5.96
C ALA A 43 -4.24 7.28 -4.49
N VAL A 44 -3.03 7.09 -3.97
CA VAL A 44 -2.76 6.91 -2.55
C VAL A 44 -1.90 8.08 -2.10
N GLY A 45 -2.24 8.70 -0.97
CA GLY A 45 -1.51 9.85 -0.42
C GLY A 45 -1.44 9.85 1.11
N THR A 46 -0.68 10.77 1.67
CA THR A 46 -0.50 10.93 3.13
C THR A 46 -1.55 11.82 3.79
N THR A 47 -2.42 12.42 2.99
CA THR A 47 -3.55 13.25 3.45
C THR A 47 -4.87 12.59 3.07
N PRO A 48 -5.92 12.68 3.91
CA PRO A 48 -7.24 12.19 3.52
C PRO A 48 -7.86 12.97 2.34
N ASP A 49 -8.54 12.28 1.44
CA ASP A 49 -10.01 12.35 1.37
C ASP A 49 -10.77 13.68 1.61
N THR A 50 -10.50 14.84 1.00
CA THR A 50 -11.32 16.06 1.27
C THR A 50 -12.56 16.24 0.38
N GLY A 51 -12.77 15.42 -0.64
CA GLY A 51 -13.86 15.51 -1.62
C GLY A 51 -13.42 15.85 -3.06
N ARG A 52 -14.42 15.82 -3.97
CA ARG A 52 -14.33 15.77 -5.45
C ARG A 52 -13.69 16.95 -6.19
N ASP A 53 -13.14 17.96 -5.52
CA ASP A 53 -12.92 19.26 -6.21
C ASP A 53 -11.46 19.60 -6.50
N SER A 54 -10.54 18.68 -6.29
CA SER A 54 -9.11 18.97 -6.43
C SER A 54 -8.52 18.29 -7.65
N ARG A 55 -8.74 18.86 -8.84
CA ARG A 55 -7.95 18.58 -10.06
C ARG A 55 -6.60 19.27 -9.97
N TRP A 56 -5.54 18.71 -10.57
CA TRP A 56 -4.26 19.42 -10.73
C TRP A 56 -4.51 20.80 -11.36
N PRO A 57 -3.96 21.90 -10.82
CA PRO A 57 -2.96 21.99 -9.74
C PRO A 57 -3.54 22.17 -8.33
N LYS A 58 -4.86 22.05 -8.16
CA LYS A 58 -5.56 22.35 -6.91
C LYS A 58 -5.27 21.35 -5.80
N PHE A 59 -4.81 20.13 -6.11
CA PHE A 59 -4.28 19.19 -5.12
C PHE A 59 -2.75 19.26 -5.06
N ALA A 60 -2.18 19.07 -3.88
CA ALA A 60 -0.74 19.02 -3.67
C ALA A 60 -0.19 17.67 -4.15
N ALA A 61 0.32 17.62 -5.38
CA ALA A 61 0.90 16.40 -5.95
C ALA A 61 2.06 15.82 -5.10
N GLY A 62 2.72 16.64 -4.28
CA GLY A 62 3.75 16.20 -3.33
C GLY A 62 3.23 15.36 -2.16
N GLU A 63 1.92 15.23 -1.99
CA GLU A 63 1.29 14.39 -0.96
C GLU A 63 0.95 12.98 -1.48
N LEU A 64 1.06 12.73 -2.79
CA LEU A 64 0.78 11.42 -3.38
C LEU A 64 1.99 10.49 -3.27
N VAL A 65 1.74 9.23 -2.92
CA VAL A 65 2.76 8.17 -2.83
C VAL A 65 2.63 7.14 -3.97
N ALA A 66 1.43 6.97 -4.54
CA ALA A 66 1.17 6.10 -5.68
C ALA A 66 -0.07 6.57 -6.46
N ALA A 67 -0.13 6.24 -7.75
CA ALA A 67 -1.33 6.39 -8.57
C ALA A 67 -1.68 5.03 -9.18
N THR A 68 -2.98 4.68 -9.17
CA THR A 68 -3.50 3.45 -9.77
C THR A 68 -4.40 3.72 -10.97
N LEU A 69 -4.84 4.96 -11.16
CA LEU A 69 -5.51 5.43 -12.37
C LEU A 69 -5.14 6.88 -12.68
N VAL A 70 -4.80 7.17 -13.94
CA VAL A 70 -4.71 8.54 -14.46
C VAL A 70 -5.35 8.57 -15.85
N GLN A 71 -6.50 9.23 -15.99
CA GLN A 71 -7.25 9.27 -17.26
C GLN A 71 -6.96 10.50 -18.14
N PHE A 72 -6.45 11.61 -17.59
CA PHE A 72 -6.24 12.87 -18.32
C PHE A 72 -4.80 13.40 -18.17
N PRO A 73 -4.18 14.00 -19.22
CA PRO A 73 -4.70 14.26 -20.57
C PRO A 73 -4.80 13.02 -21.47
N HIS A 74 -4.21 11.91 -21.05
CA HIS A 74 -4.32 10.59 -21.66
C HIS A 74 -4.42 9.53 -20.58
N ARG A 75 -5.00 8.37 -20.90
CA ARG A 75 -5.02 7.19 -20.02
C ARG A 75 -3.63 6.51 -20.06
N TYR A 76 -2.78 6.79 -19.08
CA TYR A 76 -1.41 6.24 -19.04
C TYR A 76 -1.08 5.46 -17.77
N VAL A 77 -1.87 5.61 -16.70
CA VAL A 77 -1.89 4.66 -15.58
C VAL A 77 -3.26 4.02 -15.60
N ASP A 78 -3.30 2.76 -15.99
CA ASP A 78 -4.54 2.03 -16.22
C ASP A 78 -4.28 0.53 -16.26
N CYS A 79 -4.85 -0.22 -15.32
CA CYS A 79 -4.74 -1.67 -15.30
C CYS A 79 -5.84 -2.30 -16.15
N ALA A 80 -5.48 -3.34 -16.91
CA ALA A 80 -6.37 -3.96 -17.91
C ALA A 80 -7.62 -4.63 -17.32
N ASP A 81 -7.59 -4.98 -16.04
CA ASP A 81 -8.70 -5.59 -15.30
C ASP A 81 -9.59 -4.56 -14.59
N GLU A 82 -9.30 -3.27 -14.76
CA GLU A 82 -10.07 -2.14 -14.22
C GLU A 82 -10.14 -2.05 -12.69
N ARG A 83 -9.23 -2.73 -11.98
CA ARG A 83 -9.20 -2.80 -10.50
C ARG A 83 -8.38 -1.70 -9.82
N TRP A 84 -8.32 -0.50 -10.40
CA TRP A 84 -7.53 0.60 -9.85
C TRP A 84 -7.97 1.03 -8.45
N ASP A 85 -9.26 0.91 -8.14
CA ASP A 85 -9.82 1.21 -6.82
C ASP A 85 -9.34 0.19 -5.78
N GLU A 86 -9.44 -1.11 -6.10
CA GLU A 86 -8.95 -2.16 -5.20
C GLU A 86 -7.44 -2.14 -5.05
N ASN A 87 -6.70 -1.80 -6.10
CA ASN A 87 -5.26 -1.64 -6.05
C ASN A 87 -4.88 -0.49 -5.10
N ALA A 88 -5.57 0.66 -5.18
CA ALA A 88 -5.31 1.79 -4.28
C ALA A 88 -5.63 1.42 -2.83
N LEU A 89 -6.77 0.74 -2.61
CA LEU A 89 -7.18 0.26 -1.29
C LEU A 89 -6.16 -0.70 -0.69
N PHE A 90 -5.69 -1.68 -1.48
CA PHE A 90 -4.66 -2.63 -1.05
C PHE A 90 -3.36 -1.92 -0.67
N ILE A 91 -2.88 -1.00 -1.50
CA ILE A 91 -1.64 -0.25 -1.25
C ILE A 91 -1.75 0.59 0.02
N ALA A 92 -2.88 1.29 0.21
CA ALA A 92 -3.10 2.11 1.40
C ALA A 92 -3.05 1.26 2.68
N HIS A 93 -3.75 0.12 2.70
CA HIS A 93 -3.77 -0.77 3.87
C HIS A 93 -2.44 -1.49 4.11
N ALA A 94 -1.71 -1.86 3.05
CA ALA A 94 -0.42 -2.54 3.16
C ALA A 94 0.59 -1.76 4.03
N ARG A 95 0.50 -0.43 4.07
CA ARG A 95 1.35 0.43 4.91
C ARG A 95 1.25 0.09 6.40
N GLU A 96 0.06 -0.30 6.85
CA GLU A 96 -0.21 -0.63 8.25
C GLU A 96 -0.21 -2.14 8.48
N ASP A 97 -0.71 -2.91 7.51
CA ASP A 97 -0.82 -4.36 7.63
C ASP A 97 0.54 -5.05 7.62
N ILE A 98 1.49 -4.63 6.78
CA ILE A 98 2.80 -5.30 6.67
C ILE A 98 3.57 -5.26 8.01
N PRO A 99 3.79 -4.10 8.66
CA PRO A 99 4.45 -4.07 9.96
C PRO A 99 3.73 -4.90 11.03
N ARG A 100 2.38 -4.88 11.03
CA ARG A 100 1.58 -5.66 11.98
C ARG A 100 1.71 -7.16 11.77
N LEU A 101 1.72 -7.61 10.51
CA LEU A 101 1.91 -9.01 10.15
C LEU A 101 3.30 -9.50 10.54
N VAL A 102 4.35 -8.71 10.28
CA VAL A 102 5.73 -9.05 10.71
C VAL A 102 5.81 -9.17 12.23
N ALA A 103 5.24 -8.22 12.97
CA ALA A 103 5.20 -8.26 14.44
C ALA A 103 4.44 -9.49 14.96
N GLU A 104 3.32 -9.85 14.34
CA GLU A 104 2.52 -11.01 14.72
C GLU A 104 3.26 -12.33 14.46
N ILE A 105 3.97 -12.46 13.33
CA ILE A 105 4.80 -13.64 13.05
C ILE A 105 5.86 -13.83 14.13
N ARG A 106 6.58 -12.76 14.51
CA ARG A 106 7.60 -12.81 15.57
C ARG A 106 6.98 -13.19 16.92
N ARG A 107 5.81 -12.62 17.25
CA ARG A 107 5.06 -12.98 18.48
C ARG A 107 4.71 -14.47 18.51
N LEU A 108 4.15 -14.99 17.43
CA LEU A 108 3.78 -16.41 17.32
C LEU A 108 5.01 -17.31 17.47
N ARG A 109 6.15 -16.95 16.86
CA ARG A 109 7.40 -17.69 17.01
C ARG A 109 7.96 -17.69 18.43
N SER A 110 7.89 -16.56 19.13
CA SER A 110 8.31 -16.50 20.54
C SER A 110 7.46 -17.35 21.49
N GLY A 111 6.18 -17.57 21.14
CA GLY A 111 5.25 -18.40 21.91
C GLY A 111 5.44 -19.91 21.69
N ILE A 112 6.10 -20.29 20.59
CA ILE A 112 6.53 -21.66 20.32
C ILE A 112 7.93 -21.79 20.92
N GLY A 113 8.00 -22.10 22.22
CA GLY A 113 9.28 -22.51 22.85
C GLY A 113 9.93 -23.67 22.09
N PRO A 114 11.23 -23.97 22.30
CA PRO A 114 11.89 -25.08 21.63
C PRO A 114 11.02 -26.32 21.82
N THR A 115 10.59 -26.91 20.71
CA THR A 115 9.79 -28.13 20.74
C THR A 115 10.60 -29.17 21.49
N ASP A 116 10.21 -29.45 22.75
CA ASP A 116 10.67 -30.62 23.48
C ASP A 116 10.24 -31.83 22.66
N ALA A 117 11.17 -32.33 21.84
CA ALA A 117 11.05 -33.64 21.24
C ALA A 117 11.45 -34.69 22.29
N PRO A 118 10.65 -35.75 22.49
CA PRO A 118 11.00 -36.86 23.37
C PRO A 118 12.20 -37.68 22.87
#